data_AF-D7WC68-F1
#
_entry.id   AF-D7WC68-F1
#
_cell.length_a   1.000
_cell.length_b   1.000
_cell.length_c   1.000
_cell.angle_alpha   90.00
_cell.angle_beta   90.00
_cell.angle_gamma   90.00
#
_symmetry.space_group_name_H-M   'P 1'
#
loop_
_entity.id
_entity.type
_entity.pdbx_description
1 polymer ?
#
loop_
_entity_poly.entity_id
_entity_poly.type
_entity_poly.pdbx_seq_one_letter_code
_entity_poly.pdbx_strand_id
1 'polypeptide(L)'
;MQAASLIFAAVFSLVAIVGVFLDLPTWISVAALAAAALFLVLGLADKYRQMERTSIELDSEQRATIERMKKEGNHDMAARQVQLWFRNTSYEDAAAVVREL
;
A
#
# COMPACT_ATOMS: atom_id res chain seq x y z
N MET A 1 -10.78 -9.01 2.81
CA MET A 1 -11.97 -8.16 2.58
C MET A 1 -11.65 -6.81 1.90
N GLN A 2 -10.39 -6.53 1.51
CA GLN A 2 -9.98 -5.25 0.91
C GLN A 2 -10.59 -4.92 -0.46
N ALA A 3 -10.70 -5.93 -1.34
CA ALA A 3 -11.32 -5.72 -2.64
C ALA A 3 -12.80 -5.31 -2.48
N ALA A 4 -13.48 -5.81 -1.45
CA ALA A 4 -14.89 -5.55 -1.24
C ALA A 4 -15.16 -4.06 -0.94
N SER A 5 -14.37 -3.40 -0.08
CA SER A 5 -14.61 -1.98 0.25
C SER A 5 -14.38 -1.04 -0.92
N LEU A 6 -13.35 -1.30 -1.75
CA LEU A 6 -13.11 -0.54 -2.98
C LEU A 6 -14.16 -0.83 -4.06
N ILE A 7 -14.62 -2.09 -4.16
CA ILE A 7 -15.73 -2.47 -5.04
C ILE A 7 -17.03 -1.77 -4.60
N PHE A 8 -17.33 -1.71 -3.30
CA PHE A 8 -18.49 -0.98 -2.78
C PHE A 8 -18.39 0.52 -3.08
N ALA A 9 -17.23 1.15 -2.88
CA ALA A 9 -17.02 2.55 -3.24
C ALA A 9 -17.24 2.81 -4.75
N ALA A 10 -16.75 1.93 -5.61
CA ALA A 10 -16.97 2.00 -7.06
C ALA A 10 -18.44 1.83 -7.43
N VAL A 11 -19.13 0.85 -6.83
CA VAL A 11 -20.56 0.57 -7.05
C VAL A 11 -21.42 1.75 -6.58
N PHE A 12 -21.18 2.31 -5.39
CA PHE A 12 -21.92 3.49 -4.90
C PHE A 12 -21.67 4.72 -5.75
N SER A 13 -20.45 4.92 -6.25
CA SER A 13 -20.14 6.01 -7.20
C SER A 13 -20.91 5.82 -8.51
N LEU A 14 -21.00 4.58 -9.02
CA LEU A 14 -21.76 4.27 -10.23
C LEU A 14 -23.26 4.49 -10.03
N VAL A 15 -23.81 4.09 -8.88
CA VAL A 15 -25.21 4.34 -8.50
C VAL A 15 -25.51 5.83 -8.39
N ALA A 16 -24.59 6.63 -7.84
CA ALA A 16 -24.75 8.08 -7.78
C ALA A 16 -24.81 8.71 -9.19
N ILE A 17 -23.95 8.27 -10.12
CA ILE A 17 -23.97 8.74 -11.51
C ILE A 17 -25.27 8.34 -12.21
N VAL A 18 -25.68 7.07 -12.10
CA VAL A 18 -26.92 6.57 -12.71
C VAL A 18 -28.15 7.24 -12.10
N GLY A 19 -28.12 7.57 -10.81
CA GLY A 19 -29.20 8.25 -10.12
C GLY A 19 -29.50 9.65 -10.67
N VAL A 20 -28.49 10.36 -11.17
CA VAL A 20 -28.67 11.65 -11.87
C VAL A 20 -29.41 11.47 -13.19
N PHE A 21 -29.20 10.36 -13.91
CA PHE A 21 -29.92 10.06 -15.15
C PHE A 21 -31.37 9.61 -14.93
N LEU A 22 -31.72 9.16 -13.72
CA LEU A 22 -33.06 8.71 -13.35
C LEU A 22 -33.90 9.81 -12.66
N ASP A 23 -33.42 11.06 -12.66
CA ASP A 23 -34.07 12.21 -12.02
C ASP A 23 -34.38 11.99 -10.53
N LEU A 24 -33.49 11.24 -9.83
CA LEU A 24 -33.64 10.99 -8.41
C LEU A 24 -33.46 12.29 -7.60
N PRO A 25 -34.17 12.43 -6.47
CA PRO A 25 -33.97 13.55 -5.56
C PRO A 25 -32.50 13.74 -5.22
N THR A 26 -31.99 14.97 -5.39
CA THR A 26 -30.57 15.31 -5.27
C THR A 26 -29.95 14.86 -3.95
N TRP A 27 -30.73 14.84 -2.86
CA TRP A 27 -30.28 14.40 -1.54
C TRP A 27 -29.85 12.92 -1.50
N ILE A 28 -30.48 12.06 -2.33
CA ILE A 28 -30.12 10.63 -2.44
C ILE A 28 -28.75 10.49 -3.12
N SER A 29 -28.51 11.24 -4.19
CA SER A 29 -27.22 11.25 -4.88
C SER A 29 -26.10 11.77 -3.99
N VAL A 30 -26.35 12.81 -3.19
CA VAL A 30 -25.40 13.34 -2.21
C VAL A 30 -25.09 12.30 -1.11
N ALA A 31 -26.11 11.63 -0.58
CA ALA A 31 -25.92 10.59 0.43
C ALA A 31 -25.11 9.39 -0.11
N ALA A 32 -25.38 8.96 -1.35
CA ALA A 32 -24.62 7.90 -2.02
C ALA A 32 -23.16 8.29 -2.25
N LEU A 33 -22.90 9.55 -2.65
CA LEU A 33 -21.54 10.07 -2.83
C LEU A 33 -20.77 10.12 -1.51
N ALA A 34 -21.42 10.56 -0.43
CA ALA A 34 -20.83 10.59 0.90
C ALA A 34 -20.47 9.19 1.41
N ALA A 35 -21.36 8.21 1.19
CA ALA A 35 -21.08 6.81 1.50
C ALA A 35 -19.89 6.27 0.68
N ALA A 36 -19.84 6.55 -0.62
CA ALA A 36 -18.74 6.13 -1.48
C ALA A 36 -17.39 6.71 -1.02
N ALA A 37 -17.36 7.99 -0.67
CA ALA A 37 -16.16 8.65 -0.15
C ALA A 37 -15.68 8.01 1.17
N LEU A 38 -16.60 7.70 2.08
CA LEU A 38 -16.28 7.04 3.34
C LEU A 38 -15.69 5.63 3.13
N PHE A 39 -16.29 4.81 2.25
CA PHE A 39 -15.76 3.50 1.92
C PHE A 39 -14.41 3.55 1.22
N LEU A 40 -14.18 4.55 0.37
CA LEU A 40 -12.89 4.77 -0.29
C LEU A 40 -11.79 5.06 0.74
N VAL A 41 -12.03 5.99 1.67
CA VAL A 41 -11.06 6.36 2.71
C VAL A 41 -10.74 5.16 3.60
N LEU A 42 -11.76 4.40 4.03
CA LEU A 42 -11.56 3.20 4.85
C LEU A 42 -10.76 2.12 4.10
N GLY A 43 -11.09 1.87 2.83
CA GLY A 43 -10.38 0.91 2.00
C GLY A 43 -8.91 1.29 1.76
N LEU A 44 -8.64 2.57 1.55
CA LEU A 44 -7.28 3.07 1.35
C LEU A 44 -6.45 3.02 2.64
N ALA A 45 -7.05 3.39 3.78
CA ALA A 45 -6.40 3.34 5.08
C ALA A 45 -6.03 1.91 5.51
N ASP A 46 -6.91 0.93 5.28
CA ASP A 46 -6.61 -0.48 5.56
C ASP A 46 -5.49 -1.02 4.66
N LYS A 47 -5.51 -0.66 3.36
CA LYS A 47 -4.42 -1.00 2.44
C LYS A 47 -3.09 -0.43 2.91
N TYR A 48 -3.07 0.84 3.32
CA TYR A 48 -1.86 1.51 3.79
C TYR A 48 -1.30 0.83 5.04
N ARG A 49 -2.15 0.52 6.03
CA ARG A 49 -1.75 -0.19 7.25
C ARG A 49 -1.18 -1.59 7.01
N GLN A 50 -1.65 -2.28 5.97
CA GLN A 50 -1.11 -3.59 5.62
C GLN A 50 0.23 -3.50 4.89
N MET A 51 0.44 -2.45 4.09
CA MET A 51 1.74 -2.19 3.46
C MET A 51 2.82 -1.90 4.52
N GLU A 52 2.45 -1.24 5.61
CA GLU A 52 3.33 -0.93 6.75
C GLU A 52 3.69 -2.17 7.60
N ARG A 53 2.92 -3.25 7.50
CA ARG A 53 3.12 -4.49 8.29
C ARG A 53 3.99 -5.55 7.60
N THR A 54 4.39 -5.37 6.34
CA THR A 54 5.26 -6.35 5.67
C THR A 54 6.66 -6.26 6.28
N SER A 55 7.01 -7.22 7.15
CA SER A 55 8.36 -7.36 7.68
C SER A 55 9.36 -7.56 6.54
N ILE A 56 10.51 -6.91 6.63
CA ILE A 56 11.62 -7.12 5.69
C ILE A 56 12.33 -8.40 6.11
N GLU A 57 11.88 -9.53 5.58
CA GLU A 57 12.49 -10.83 5.81
C GLU A 57 13.33 -11.21 4.59
N LEU A 58 14.65 -11.16 4.76
CA LEU A 58 15.59 -11.59 3.74
C LEU A 58 15.63 -13.12 3.66
N ASP A 59 15.50 -13.66 2.46
CA ASP A 59 15.79 -15.07 2.22
C ASP A 59 17.30 -15.37 2.33
N SER A 60 17.67 -16.64 2.25
CA SER A 60 19.07 -17.07 2.37
C SER A 60 20.00 -16.52 1.28
N GLU A 61 19.48 -16.33 0.07
CA GLU A 61 20.26 -15.82 -1.08
C GLU A 61 20.46 -14.30 -0.97
N GLN A 62 19.39 -13.58 -0.60
CA GLN A 62 19.41 -12.16 -0.32
C GLN A 62 20.37 -11.85 0.84
N ARG A 63 20.29 -12.62 1.93
CA ARG A 63 21.20 -12.49 3.09
C ARG A 63 22.65 -12.67 2.68
N ALA A 64 22.97 -13.73 1.93
CA ALA A 64 24.34 -13.96 1.43
C ALA A 64 24.85 -12.82 0.53
N THR A 65 23.97 -12.26 -0.30
CA THR A 65 24.28 -11.12 -1.15
C THR A 65 24.61 -9.87 -0.33
N ILE A 66 23.78 -9.54 0.67
CA ILE A 66 24.02 -8.39 1.55
C ILE A 66 25.28 -8.60 2.39
N GLU A 67 25.52 -9.78 2.94
CA GLU A 67 26.75 -10.11 3.68
C GLU A 67 28.00 -9.92 2.81
N ARG A 68 27.96 -10.34 1.54
CA ARG A 68 29.04 -10.10 0.58
C ARG A 68 29.27 -8.61 0.36
N MET A 69 28.21 -7.84 0.11
CA MET A 69 28.32 -6.39 -0.10
C MET A 69 28.85 -5.66 1.14
N LYS A 70 28.50 -6.11 2.35
CA LYS A 70 29.08 -5.60 3.61
C LYS A 70 30.58 -5.87 3.70
N LYS A 71 31.01 -7.10 3.38
CA LYS A 71 32.45 -7.47 3.38
C LYS A 71 33.26 -6.63 2.38
N GLU A 72 32.64 -6.20 1.29
CA GLU A 72 33.24 -5.31 0.29
C GLU A 72 33.22 -3.82 0.69
N GLY A 73 32.60 -3.45 1.83
CA GLY A 73 32.45 -2.06 2.27
C GLY A 73 31.30 -1.29 1.59
N ASN A 74 30.49 -1.96 0.78
CA ASN A 74 29.43 -1.37 -0.04
C ASN A 74 28.08 -1.24 0.70
N HIS A 75 28.08 -0.61 1.88
CA HIS A 75 26.91 -0.57 2.77
C HIS A 75 25.73 0.24 2.19
N ASP A 76 26.00 1.37 1.52
CA ASP A 76 24.95 2.19 0.89
C ASP A 76 24.27 1.44 -0.26
N MET A 77 25.08 0.78 -1.09
CA MET A 77 24.59 -0.05 -2.20
C MET A 77 23.78 -1.25 -1.70
N ALA A 78 24.18 -1.86 -0.58
CA ALA A 78 23.43 -2.93 0.05
C ALA A 78 22.05 -2.46 0.52
N ALA A 79 21.95 -1.27 1.13
CA ALA A 79 20.67 -0.70 1.53
C ALA A 79 19.77 -0.42 0.31
N ARG A 80 20.33 0.13 -0.78
CA ARG A 80 19.58 0.32 -2.03
C ARG A 80 19.12 -1.01 -2.64
N GLN A 81 19.93 -2.06 -2.55
CA GLN A 81 19.57 -3.39 -3.02
C GLN A 81 18.36 -3.95 -2.25
N VAL A 82 18.32 -3.76 -0.93
CA VAL A 82 17.14 -4.10 -0.11
C VAL A 82 15.93 -3.28 -0.52
N GLN A 83 16.06 -1.97 -0.77
CA GLN A 83 14.93 -1.16 -1.27
C GLN A 83 14.39 -1.62 -2.63
N LEU A 84 15.26 -2.15 -3.51
CA LEU A 84 14.85 -2.69 -4.79
C LEU A 84 14.03 -3.98 -4.65
N TRP A 85 14.37 -4.81 -3.67
CA TRP A 85 13.60 -6.02 -3.36
C TRP A 85 12.30 -5.72 -2.62
N PHE A 86 12.32 -4.75 -1.71
CA PHE A 86 11.17 -4.37 -0.88
C PHE A 86 10.65 -2.99 -1.27
N ARG A 87 9.73 -2.97 -2.23
CA ARG A 87 9.25 -1.77 -2.94
C ARG A 87 8.67 -0.66 -2.04
N ASN A 88 8.23 -0.98 -0.83
CA ASN A 88 7.62 -0.02 0.11
C ASN A 88 8.53 0.29 1.30
N THR A 89 9.83 -0.03 1.21
CA THR A 89 10.77 0.13 2.31
C THR A 89 11.51 1.46 2.21
N SER A 90 11.50 2.22 3.30
CA SER A 90 12.30 3.46 3.38
C SER A 90 13.79 3.14 3.36
N TYR A 91 14.62 4.10 2.97
CA TYR A 91 16.06 3.87 2.93
C TYR A 91 16.61 3.61 4.33
N GLU A 92 16.04 4.27 5.34
CA GLU A 92 16.44 4.12 6.74
C GLU A 92 16.17 2.70 7.25
N ASP A 93 15.00 2.14 6.95
CA ASP A 93 14.62 0.77 7.32
C ASP A 93 15.48 -0.25 6.58
N ALA A 94 15.70 -0.06 5.27
CA ALA A 94 16.60 -0.91 4.50
C ALA A 94 18.03 -0.89 5.04
N ALA A 95 18.53 0.29 5.42
CA ALA A 95 19.85 0.43 6.03
C ALA A 95 19.90 -0.19 7.43
N ALA A 96 18.81 -0.16 8.20
CA ALA A 96 18.71 -0.86 9.49
C ALA A 96 18.85 -2.36 9.32
N VAL A 97 18.12 -2.97 8.37
CA VAL A 97 18.23 -4.40 8.04
C VAL A 97 19.65 -4.78 7.65
N VAL A 98 20.33 -3.97 6.83
CA VAL A 98 21.73 -4.21 6.46
C VAL A 98 22.67 -4.08 7.67
N ARG A 99 22.44 -3.15 8.60
CA ARG A 99 23.25 -2.99 9.82
C ARG A 99 23.09 -4.18 10.77
N GLU A 100 21.88 -4.68 10.94
CA GLU A 100 21.52 -5.76 11.87
C GLU A 100 21.95 -7.16 11.39
N LEU A 101 22.24 -7.31 10.09
CA LEU A 101 22.71 -8.56 9.48
C LEU A 101 24.12 -8.96 9.92
#